data_AF-A0A5S4GM30-F1
#
_entry.id   AF-A0A5S4GM30-F1
#
_cell.length_a   1.000
_cell.length_b   1.000
_cell.length_c   1.000
_cell.angle_alpha   90.00
_cell.angle_beta   90.00
_cell.angle_gamma   90.00
#
_symmetry.space_group_name_H-M   'P 1'
#
loop_
_entity.id
_entity.type
_entity.pdbx_description
1 polymer ?
#
loop_
_entity_poly.entity_id
_entity_poly.type
_entity_poly.pdbx_seq_one_letter_code
_entity_poly.pdbx_strand_id
1 'polypeptide(L)'
;MVRVTVPELAPEDVGFLLRDLCVRLGFCLSPADQAALCASPPSDVDSFTEAVFRAEGLDASLHDDLWHQVRETVAQAFEAGGAAP
;
A
#
# COMPACT_ATOMS: atom_id res chain seq x y z
N MET A 1 16.69 -24.19 0.97
CA MET A 1 16.20 -22.92 0.39
C MET A 1 14.89 -22.63 1.08
N VAL A 2 14.90 -21.77 2.11
CA VAL A 2 13.68 -21.40 2.83
C VAL A 2 12.90 -20.47 1.90
N ARG A 3 11.68 -20.85 1.49
CA ARG A 3 10.74 -19.89 0.93
C ARG A 3 10.43 -18.92 2.06
N VAL A 4 10.98 -17.72 2.00
CA VAL A 4 10.52 -16.61 2.84
C VAL A 4 9.14 -16.28 2.30
N THR A 5 8.09 -16.73 3.01
CA THR A 5 6.74 -16.23 2.79
C THR A 5 6.77 -14.76 3.18
N VAL A 6 6.97 -13.90 2.19
CA VAL A 6 6.78 -12.47 2.34
C VAL A 6 5.28 -12.27 2.60
N PRO A 7 4.86 -11.46 3.60
CA PRO A 7 3.45 -11.18 3.82
C PRO A 7 2.88 -10.53 2.56
N GLU A 8 2.14 -11.30 1.76
CA GLU A 8 1.35 -10.78 0.65
C GLU A 8 0.01 -10.32 1.23
N LEU A 9 -0.30 -9.02 1.08
CA LEU A 9 -1.63 -8.51 1.40
C LEU A 9 -2.66 -9.21 0.53
N ALA A 10 -3.74 -9.72 1.13
CA ALA A 10 -4.85 -10.24 0.35
C ALA A 10 -5.51 -9.11 -0.45
N PRO A 11 -6.06 -9.38 -1.65
CA PRO A 11 -6.68 -8.35 -2.49
C PRO A 11 -7.78 -7.54 -1.79
N GLU A 12 -8.53 -8.18 -0.89
CA GLU A 12 -9.51 -7.51 -0.04
C GLU A 12 -8.86 -6.48 0.91
N ASP A 13 -7.75 -6.84 1.56
CA ASP A 13 -7.02 -5.97 2.48
C ASP A 13 -6.38 -4.80 1.75
N VAL A 14 -5.92 -5.03 0.51
CA VAL A 14 -5.45 -3.96 -0.38
C VAL A 14 -6.55 -2.93 -0.63
N GLY A 15 -7.78 -3.39 -0.94
CA GLY A 15 -8.91 -2.49 -1.15
C GLY A 15 -9.24 -1.65 0.09
N PHE A 16 -9.20 -2.24 1.28
CA PHE A 16 -9.39 -1.51 2.54
C PHE A 16 -8.27 -0.50 2.80
N LEU A 17 -7.02 -0.89 2.58
CA LEU A 17 -5.85 -0.03 2.72
C LEU A 17 -5.95 1.19 1.78
N LEU A 18 -6.25 0.99 0.50
CA LEU A 18 -6.38 2.08 -0.46
C LEU A 18 -7.52 3.04 -0.08
N ARG A 19 -8.63 2.52 0.45
CA ARG A 19 -9.72 3.34 0.98
C ARG A 19 -9.29 4.16 2.20
N ASP A 20 -8.54 3.55 3.12
CA ASP A 20 -8.03 4.23 4.32
C ASP A 20 -7.08 5.38 3.95
N LEU A 21 -6.17 5.12 3.00
CA LEU A 21 -5.24 6.13 2.45
C LEU A 21 -5.99 7.29 1.78
N CYS A 22 -7.03 7.02 0.99
CA CYS A 22 -7.86 8.07 0.39
C CYS A 22 -8.57 8.93 1.44
N VAL A 23 -9.17 8.31 2.48
CA VAL A 23 -9.94 9.06 3.49
C VAL A 23 -9.05 9.83 4.47
N ARG A 24 -7.93 9.24 4.91
CA ARG A 24 -7.07 9.83 5.94
C ARG A 24 -6.00 10.74 5.37
N LEU A 25 -5.39 10.36 4.24
CA LEU A 25 -4.21 11.02 3.68
C LEU A 25 -4.47 11.67 2.32
N GLY A 26 -5.64 11.45 1.71
CA GLY A 26 -6.04 12.07 0.45
C GLY A 26 -5.56 11.35 -0.81
N PHE A 27 -4.99 10.14 -0.71
CA PHE A 27 -4.54 9.32 -1.84
C PHE A 27 -5.72 8.60 -2.52
N CYS A 28 -6.53 9.38 -3.23
CA CYS A 28 -7.71 8.88 -3.91
C CYS A 28 -7.36 8.46 -5.34
N LEU A 29 -6.64 7.35 -5.44
CA LEU A 29 -6.18 6.75 -6.69
C LEU A 29 -7.32 6.56 -7.70
N SER A 30 -7.00 6.60 -8.99
CA SER A 30 -7.98 6.29 -10.04
C SER A 30 -8.47 4.83 -9.93
N PRO A 31 -9.71 4.52 -10.33
CA PRO A 31 -10.24 3.15 -10.29
C PRO A 31 -9.35 2.13 -11.03
N ALA A 32 -8.69 2.55 -12.11
CA ALA A 32 -7.75 1.70 -12.85
C ALA A 32 -6.51 1.34 -12.02
N ASP A 33 -5.93 2.30 -11.31
CA ASP A 33 -4.75 2.07 -10.48
C ASP A 33 -5.08 1.27 -9.22
N GLN A 34 -6.25 1.52 -8.61
CA GLN A 34 -6.75 0.68 -7.52
C GLN A 34 -6.90 -0.78 -7.97
N ALA A 35 -7.50 -1.02 -9.15
CA ALA A 35 -7.65 -2.36 -9.69
C ALA A 35 -6.29 -3.02 -9.97
N ALA A 36 -5.31 -2.27 -10.46
CA ALA A 36 -3.96 -2.78 -10.72
C ALA A 36 -3.24 -3.19 -9.42
N LEU A 37 -3.32 -2.36 -8.37
CA LEU A 37 -2.76 -2.64 -7.05
C LEU A 37 -3.45 -3.83 -6.38
N CYS A 38 -4.77 -3.96 -6.49
CA CYS A 38 -5.49 -5.12 -5.96
C CYS A 38 -5.17 -6.41 -6.73
N ALA A 39 -4.96 -6.33 -8.04
CA ALA A 39 -4.67 -7.51 -8.87
C ALA A 39 -3.24 -8.01 -8.70
N SER A 40 -2.30 -7.12 -8.44
CA SER A 40 -0.88 -7.42 -8.31
C SER A 40 -0.24 -6.56 -7.21
N PRO A 41 -0.59 -6.81 -5.93
CA PRO A 41 -0.05 -6.02 -4.84
C PRO A 41 1.46 -6.16 -4.74
N PRO A 42 2.20 -5.05 -4.55
CA PRO A 42 3.60 -5.12 -4.19
C PRO A 42 3.79 -5.92 -2.90
N SER A 43 4.86 -6.71 -2.83
CA SER A 43 5.12 -7.63 -1.71
C SER A 43 5.83 -6.99 -0.51
N ASP A 44 6.13 -5.71 -0.58
CA ASP A 44 6.88 -4.99 0.44
C ASP A 44 6.27 -3.60 0.67
N VAL A 45 6.41 -3.11 1.90
CA VAL A 45 5.85 -1.84 2.38
C VAL A 45 6.38 -0.67 1.57
N ASP A 46 7.70 -0.60 1.35
CA ASP A 46 8.32 0.51 0.63
C ASP A 46 7.91 0.50 -0.84
N SER A 47 7.90 -0.67 -1.46
CA SER A 47 7.45 -0.87 -2.85
C SER A 47 5.97 -0.52 -3.04
N PHE A 48 5.12 -0.86 -2.05
CA PHE A 48 3.70 -0.51 -2.07
C PHE A 48 3.51 0.99 -1.90
N THR A 49 4.25 1.61 -0.98
CA THR A 49 4.24 3.06 -0.75
C THR A 49 4.64 3.80 -2.03
N GLU A 50 5.71 3.39 -2.70
CA GLU A 50 6.12 3.97 -3.99
C GLU A 50 5.03 3.83 -5.05
N ALA A 51 4.39 2.66 -5.15
CA ALA A 51 3.35 2.42 -6.13
C ALA A 51 2.12 3.31 -5.91
N VAL A 52 1.75 3.58 -4.64
CA VAL A 52 0.68 4.52 -4.28
C VAL A 52 1.05 5.95 -4.69
N PHE A 53 2.26 6.41 -4.38
CA PHE A 53 2.72 7.75 -4.79
C PHE A 53 2.72 7.91 -6.31
N ARG A 54 3.23 6.90 -7.03
CA ARG A 54 3.27 6.90 -8.49
C ARG A 54 1.86 6.92 -9.10
N ALA A 55 0.93 6.16 -8.53
CA ALA A 55 -0.46 6.10 -9.00
C ALA A 55 -1.22 7.42 -8.75
N GLU A 56 -0.91 8.12 -7.66
CA GLU A 56 -1.45 9.47 -7.38
C GLU A 56 -0.77 10.56 -8.23
N GLY A 57 0.35 10.24 -8.89
CA GLY A 57 1.14 11.20 -9.66
C GLY A 57 2.00 12.13 -8.79
N LEU A 58 2.29 11.72 -7.56
CA LEU A 58 3.11 12.48 -6.61
C LEU A 58 4.56 12.00 -6.65
N ASP A 59 5.48 12.96 -6.50
CA ASP A 59 6.90 12.67 -6.28
C ASP A 59 7.14 12.48 -4.77
N ALA A 60 7.56 11.28 -4.39
CA ALA A 60 7.88 10.90 -3.02
C ALA A 60 8.99 11.77 -2.41
N SER A 61 9.97 12.19 -3.23
CA SER A 61 11.12 12.97 -2.76
C SER A 61 10.77 14.39 -2.30
N LEU A 62 9.60 14.87 -2.71
CA LEU A 62 9.10 16.21 -2.36
C LEU A 62 8.20 16.20 -1.11
N HIS A 63 7.88 15.03 -0.56
CA HIS A 63 6.85 14.88 0.48
C HIS A 63 7.28 13.89 1.58
N ASP A 64 8.43 14.12 2.21
CA ASP A 64 9.03 13.23 3.21
C ASP A 64 8.08 12.88 4.38
N ASP A 65 7.43 13.88 4.98
CA ASP A 65 6.46 13.67 6.06
C ASP A 65 5.23 12.85 5.61
N LEU A 66 4.77 13.05 4.37
CA LEU A 66 3.63 12.31 3.82
C LEU A 66 4.03 10.88 3.47
N TRP A 67 5.24 10.70 2.95
CA TRP A 67 5.84 9.40 2.68
C TRP A 67 5.87 8.56 3.95
N HIS A 68 6.36 9.13 5.06
CA HIS A 68 6.38 8.45 6.35
C HIS A 68 4.98 8.02 6.82
N GLN A 69 3.96 8.86 6.65
CA GLN A 69 2.57 8.54 7.05
C GLN A 69 1.95 7.43 6.19
N VAL A 70 2.14 7.48 4.87
CA VAL A 70 1.66 6.43 3.97
C VAL A 70 2.36 5.12 4.30
N ARG A 71 3.71 5.14 4.43
CA ARG A 71 4.51 3.97 4.75
C ARG A 71 4.09 3.32 6.07
N GLU A 72 3.83 4.11 7.10
CA GLU A 72 3.35 3.59 8.40
C GLU A 72 1.99 2.89 8.24
N THR A 73 1.06 3.52 7.52
CA THR A 73 -0.28 2.95 7.29
C THR A 73 -0.20 1.65 6.49
N VAL A 74 0.66 1.60 5.48
CA VAL A 74 0.93 0.37 4.70
C VAL A 74 1.57 -0.69 5.59
N ALA A 75 2.59 -0.36 6.39
CA ALA A 75 3.24 -1.31 7.30
C ALA A 75 2.25 -1.97 8.25
N GLN A 76 1.36 -1.18 8.85
CA GLN A 76 0.30 -1.68 9.73
C GLN A 76 -0.62 -2.68 9.02
N ALA A 77 -0.96 -2.43 7.75
CA ALA A 77 -1.77 -3.35 6.97
C ALA A 77 -1.04 -4.68 6.72
N PHE A 78 0.25 -4.65 6.39
CA PHE A 78 1.06 -5.86 6.20
C PHE A 78 1.19 -6.69 7.49
N GLU A 79 1.33 -6.02 8.64
CA GLU A 79 1.33 -6.69 9.94
C GLU A 79 -0.04 -7.30 10.27
N ALA A 80 -1.14 -6.60 9.95
CA ALA A 80 -2.49 -7.08 10.17
C ALA A 80 -2.91 -8.24 9.24
N GLY A 81 -2.53 -8.19 7.95
CA GLY A 81 -2.79 -9.25 6.98
C GLY A 81 -1.92 -10.49 7.19
N GLY A 82 -0.72 -10.33 7.77
CA GLY A 82 0.12 -11.44 8.26
C GLY A 82 -0.40 -12.06 9.56
N ALA A 83 -1.29 -11.37 10.27
CA ALA A 83 -1.98 -11.83 11.48
C ALA A 83 -3.39 -12.35 11.15
N ALA A 84 -3.51 -13.23 10.15
CA ALA A 84 -4.72 -14.02 10.00
C ALA A 84 -4.83 -15.03 11.18
N PRO A 85 -5.96 -15.09 11.93
CA PRO A 85 -6.21 -16.15 12.91
C PRO A 85 -6.41 -17.53 12.26
#